data_AF-A0A975T8H0-F1
#
_entry.id   AF-A0A975T8H0-F1
#
_cell.length_a   1.000
_cell.length_b   1.000
_cell.length_c   1.000
_cell.angle_alpha   90.00
_cell.angle_beta   90.00
_cell.angle_gamma   90.00
#
_symmetry.space_group_name_H-M   'P 1'
#
loop_
_entity.id
_entity.type
_entity.pdbx_description
1 polymer ?
#
loop_
_entity_poly.entity_id
_entity_poly.type
_entity_poly.pdbx_seq_one_letter_code
_entity_poly.pdbx_strand_id
1 'polypeptide(L)'
;MLTGSQPSITECSSAQAEQQWRVSLAATENLLLKTLATTSSETTHGLVITAPAPLFSQPQLTQSLQTVTFTAKPFNPLALMPFQIPVAIEEEITPQESILPLLPADPLGMEQFCLVFTERFRLVLVLAERSNGQKEFAFSFEPDVVQQAWRAIGARIILNNPELFADLDVLVQDYAPATLDYHSIIHFTRCILQEVGEPEADKVASPSPISTSPHPPITPPAKPSPRPDVELLQAFAHEVRTPLTTIRTMTRLLLKRRDLPDTVINRLEIIDHECTEQIDRMELLFKAAELETTATTKPVNTQLTPTSLDQVLQQSIPRWQQAANRRNLTIDVVLPQQLPMVVSNPAMLDRVLTGLMENFTRSLPPGSCIQVQVIPAGDQLKLQLSPQIDCQNNNQTINPPIRKSLGQLLMFQPETGTISLNMAATKHLFQAIGGKLIVRQRHQNEEVLTIFLPLEISGKQKVGVK
;
A
#
# COMPACT_ATOMS: atom_id res chain seq x y z
N MET A 1 10.34 21.19 16.30
CA MET A 1 9.94 22.28 15.36
C MET A 1 10.29 21.97 13.88
N LEU A 2 10.28 20.68 13.49
CA LEU A 2 10.36 20.23 12.09
C LEU A 2 9.00 19.73 11.56
N THR A 3 8.00 19.62 12.42
CA THR A 3 6.64 19.16 12.09
C THR A 3 5.71 20.36 11.91
N GLY A 4 5.92 21.13 10.86
CA GLY A 4 5.04 22.22 10.46
C GLY A 4 4.17 21.83 9.27
N SER A 5 2.86 21.67 9.53
CA SER A 5 1.75 21.75 8.55
C SER A 5 1.24 20.47 7.87
N GLN A 6 0.42 19.66 8.56
CA GLN A 6 -0.82 19.03 8.03
C GLN A 6 -1.78 18.66 9.19
N PRO A 7 -3.13 18.79 9.05
CA PRO A 7 -4.06 18.48 10.12
C PRO A 7 -4.61 17.04 10.10
N SER A 8 -4.95 16.57 11.30
CA SER A 8 -5.71 15.37 11.69
C SER A 8 -5.13 13.99 11.31
N ILE A 9 -4.20 13.51 12.15
CA ILE A 9 -3.84 12.09 12.25
C ILE A 9 -4.15 11.65 13.68
N THR A 10 -4.86 10.53 13.78
CA THR A 10 -5.20 9.74 14.97
C THR A 10 -4.06 9.77 16.00
N GLU A 11 -4.37 10.05 17.27
CA GLU A 11 -3.37 10.13 18.34
C GLU A 11 -2.54 8.84 18.43
N CYS A 12 -1.34 8.88 17.87
CA CYS A 12 -0.33 7.83 18.00
C CYS A 12 0.14 7.84 19.46
N SER A 13 0.11 6.69 20.15
CA SER A 13 0.63 6.62 21.51
C SER A 13 2.13 6.91 21.51
N SER A 14 2.65 7.59 22.54
CA SER A 14 4.10 7.88 22.64
C SER A 14 4.97 6.62 22.50
N ALA A 15 4.48 5.48 23.00
CA ALA A 15 5.15 4.18 22.89
C ALA A 15 5.24 3.68 21.43
N GLN A 16 4.20 3.93 20.64
CA GLN A 16 4.19 3.58 19.22
C GLN A 16 5.17 4.42 18.41
N ALA A 17 5.30 5.72 18.70
CA ALA A 17 6.27 6.59 18.05
C ALA A 17 7.72 6.17 18.38
N GLU A 18 8.01 5.83 19.64
CA GLU A 18 9.32 5.28 20.05
C GLU A 18 9.62 3.93 19.39
N GLN A 19 8.60 3.07 19.25
CA GLN A 19 8.75 1.80 18.54
C GLN A 19 9.09 2.02 17.07
N GLN A 20 8.35 2.89 16.39
CA GLN A 20 8.61 3.24 14.98
C GLN A 20 10.02 3.81 14.79
N TRP A 21 10.49 4.65 15.72
CA TRP A 21 11.86 5.15 15.74
C TRP A 21 12.89 4.01 15.80
N ARG A 22 12.78 3.09 16.77
CA ARG A 22 13.71 1.95 16.93
C ARG A 22 13.76 1.06 15.69
N VAL A 23 12.59 0.72 15.14
CA VAL A 23 12.48 -0.14 13.95
C VAL A 23 13.07 0.55 12.72
N SER A 24 12.84 1.86 12.59
CA SER A 24 13.41 2.65 11.48
C SER A 24 14.93 2.74 11.56
N LEU A 25 15.51 2.80 12.76
CA LEU A 25 16.97 2.74 12.93
C LEU A 25 17.53 1.39 12.47
N ALA A 26 16.94 0.27 12.90
CA ALA A 26 17.36 -1.06 12.47
C ALA A 26 17.22 -1.26 10.95
N ALA A 27 16.14 -0.73 10.36
CA ALA A 27 15.94 -0.77 8.91
C ALA A 27 16.98 0.10 8.17
N THR A 28 17.32 1.27 8.72
CA THR A 28 18.34 2.18 8.17
C THR A 28 19.72 1.54 8.21
N GLU A 29 20.07 0.89 9.32
CA GLU A 29 21.33 0.17 9.49
C GLU A 29 21.49 -0.92 8.43
N ASN A 30 20.45 -1.73 8.20
CA ASN A 30 20.44 -2.74 7.14
C ASN A 30 20.58 -2.13 5.74
N LEU A 31 19.97 -0.97 5.49
CA LEU A 31 20.03 -0.28 4.20
C LEU A 31 21.43 0.28 3.95
N LEU A 32 22.07 0.84 4.97
CA LEU A 32 23.47 1.28 4.94
C LEU A 32 24.41 0.11 4.64
N LEU A 33 24.29 -1.00 5.36
CA LEU A 33 25.13 -2.20 5.16
C LEU A 33 25.00 -2.76 3.74
N LYS A 34 23.78 -2.85 3.19
CA LYS A 34 23.56 -3.28 1.80
C LYS A 34 24.16 -2.33 0.77
N THR A 35 24.12 -1.03 1.07
CA THR A 35 24.69 0.00 0.19
C THR A 35 26.22 -0.12 0.16
N LEU A 36 26.83 -0.27 1.33
CA LEU A 36 28.28 -0.37 1.50
C LEU A 36 28.86 -1.71 1.02
N ALA A 37 28.13 -2.82 1.14
CA ALA A 37 28.57 -4.13 0.68
C ALA A 37 28.82 -4.22 -0.84
N THR A 38 28.33 -3.25 -1.61
CA THR A 38 28.44 -3.23 -3.07
C THR A 38 29.51 -2.27 -3.60
N THR A 39 30.21 -1.55 -2.73
CA THR A 39 31.23 -0.55 -3.08
C THR A 39 32.59 -1.01 -2.56
N SER A 40 33.54 -1.21 -3.48
CA SER A 40 34.90 -1.68 -3.19
C SER A 40 35.88 -0.51 -3.31
N SER A 41 36.09 0.26 -2.24
CA SER A 41 37.12 1.31 -2.14
C SER A 41 37.31 1.78 -0.69
N GLU A 42 38.54 2.16 -0.33
CA GLU A 42 39.01 2.62 1.00
C GLU A 42 38.61 4.07 1.36
N THR A 43 37.56 4.62 0.74
CA THR A 43 37.11 6.01 0.90
C THR A 43 35.85 6.10 1.77
N THR A 44 35.65 7.19 2.52
CA THR A 44 34.40 7.44 3.23
C THR A 44 33.23 7.49 2.24
N HIS A 45 32.21 6.67 2.44
CA HIS A 45 31.10 6.43 1.49
C HIS A 45 29.78 7.11 1.90
N GLY A 46 29.80 7.86 3.01
CA GLY A 46 28.62 8.58 3.48
C GLY A 46 28.88 9.40 4.74
N LEU A 47 27.92 10.29 5.02
CA LEU A 47 27.86 11.14 6.20
C LEU A 47 26.58 10.83 6.98
N VAL A 48 26.72 10.61 8.28
CA VAL A 48 25.59 10.41 9.20
C VAL A 48 25.62 11.51 10.26
N ILE A 49 24.47 12.14 10.49
CA ILE A 49 24.32 13.19 11.49
C ILE A 49 23.24 12.77 12.47
N THR A 50 23.57 12.66 13.76
CA THR A 50 22.64 12.13 14.78
C THR A 50 22.53 13.03 16.00
N ALA A 51 21.42 12.88 16.74
CA ALA A 51 21.25 13.40 18.08
C ALA A 51 20.35 12.47 18.91
N PRO A 52 20.53 12.39 20.24
CA PRO A 52 21.57 13.03 21.05
C PRO A 52 22.87 12.21 21.19
N ALA A 53 22.92 11.02 20.59
CA ALA A 53 24.02 10.06 20.70
C ALA A 53 24.29 9.40 19.33
N PRO A 54 25.45 8.74 19.17
CA PRO A 54 25.69 7.89 18.00
C PRO A 54 24.63 6.77 17.95
N LEU A 55 24.10 6.50 16.75
CA LEU A 55 23.00 5.54 16.56
C LEU A 55 23.43 4.20 15.95
N PHE A 56 24.64 4.12 15.39
CA PHE A 56 25.19 2.93 14.74
C PHE A 56 26.55 2.60 15.33
N SER A 57 26.76 1.34 15.73
CA SER A 57 28.00 0.87 16.39
C SER A 57 28.69 -0.28 15.65
N GLN A 58 28.14 -0.70 14.49
CA GLN A 58 28.73 -1.76 13.70
C GLN A 58 30.07 -1.30 13.09
N PRO A 59 31.18 -2.08 13.24
CA PRO A 59 32.50 -1.69 12.76
C PRO A 59 32.57 -1.33 11.27
N GLN A 60 31.79 -2.04 10.44
CA GLN A 60 31.72 -1.76 9.00
C GLN A 60 31.16 -0.37 8.70
N LEU A 61 30.19 0.11 9.50
CA LEU A 61 29.59 1.42 9.34
C LEU A 61 30.49 2.51 9.90
N THR A 62 31.06 2.31 11.08
CA THR A 62 31.92 3.31 11.74
C THR A 62 33.26 3.53 11.02
N GLN A 63 33.72 2.57 10.22
CA GLN A 63 34.91 2.70 9.36
C GLN A 63 34.62 3.35 8.01
N SER A 64 33.38 3.31 7.52
CA SER A 64 33.01 3.75 6.17
C SER A 64 32.14 5.01 6.14
N LEU A 65 31.56 5.41 7.26
CA LEU A 65 30.70 6.58 7.39
C LEU A 65 31.30 7.57 8.39
N GLN A 66 31.39 8.84 7.98
CA GLN A 66 31.70 9.92 8.90
C GLN A 66 30.46 10.20 9.77
N THR A 67 30.61 10.23 11.09
CA THR A 67 29.48 10.43 12.01
C THR A 67 29.64 11.74 12.80
N VAL A 68 28.61 12.58 12.76
CA VAL A 68 28.54 13.83 13.53
C VAL A 68 27.40 13.73 14.53
N THR A 69 27.71 13.81 15.82
CA THR A 69 26.71 13.71 16.90
C THR A 69 26.49 15.05 17.57
N PHE A 70 25.24 15.51 17.63
CA PHE A 70 24.81 16.67 18.38
C PHE A 70 24.41 16.27 19.79
N THR A 71 24.94 16.94 20.81
CA THR A 71 24.54 16.66 22.19
C THR A 71 24.61 17.91 23.07
N ALA A 72 23.66 18.04 23.99
CA ALA A 72 23.69 19.08 25.04
C ALA A 72 24.63 18.73 26.20
N LYS A 73 25.02 17.45 26.35
CA LYS A 73 25.97 16.96 27.37
C LYS A 73 27.05 16.11 26.70
N PRO A 74 28.35 16.35 26.93
CA PRO A 74 29.39 15.54 26.30
C PRO A 74 29.16 14.06 26.63
N PHE A 75 29.06 13.25 25.57
CA PHE A 75 28.86 11.81 25.68
C PHE A 75 30.14 11.19 26.23
N ASN A 76 30.03 10.38 27.30
CA ASN A 76 31.17 9.64 27.84
C ASN A 76 31.14 8.21 27.29
N PRO A 77 31.98 7.85 26.29
CA PRO A 77 31.98 6.52 25.69
C PRO A 77 32.32 5.40 26.69
N LEU A 78 33.00 5.72 27.80
CA LEU A 78 33.34 4.76 28.86
C LEU A 78 32.13 4.32 29.71
N ALA A 79 30.98 5.01 29.61
CA ALA A 79 29.78 4.67 30.38
C ALA A 79 29.05 3.40 29.87
N LEU A 80 29.41 2.90 28.68
CA LEU A 80 28.77 1.73 28.05
C LEU A 80 29.46 0.38 28.36
N MET A 81 30.57 0.36 29.11
CA MET A 81 31.29 -0.87 29.41
C MET A 81 30.94 -1.43 30.80
N PRO A 82 30.20 -2.55 30.91
CA PRO A 82 30.23 -3.33 32.12
C PRO A 82 31.52 -4.16 32.12
N PHE A 83 32.35 -3.94 33.15
CA PHE A 83 33.56 -4.70 33.53
C PHE A 83 34.93 -4.24 32.97
N GLN A 84 35.85 -4.06 33.92
CA GLN A 84 37.30 -3.92 33.74
C GLN A 84 37.98 -5.28 33.47
N ILE A 85 39.25 -5.20 33.01
CA ILE A 85 40.46 -6.04 33.25
C ILE A 85 41.23 -6.30 31.89
N PRO A 86 42.57 -6.46 31.85
CA PRO A 86 43.58 -5.43 31.58
C PRO A 86 44.32 -5.60 30.22
N VAL A 87 44.91 -4.49 29.75
CA VAL A 87 46.05 -4.36 28.80
C VAL A 87 46.38 -5.54 27.87
N ALA A 88 46.13 -5.39 26.57
CA ALA A 88 47.14 -5.58 25.52
C ALA A 88 46.64 -5.16 24.13
N ILE A 89 47.49 -4.38 23.45
CA ILE A 89 47.50 -3.97 22.04
C ILE A 89 46.57 -2.80 21.69
N GLU A 90 47.16 -1.61 21.83
CA GLU A 90 46.80 -0.38 21.14
C GLU A 90 46.88 -0.61 19.62
N GLU A 91 45.74 -0.83 18.98
CA GLU A 91 45.48 -0.22 17.68
C GLU A 91 44.47 0.89 17.95
N GLU A 92 44.95 2.14 17.98
CA GLU A 92 44.09 3.33 18.00
C GLU A 92 43.30 3.39 16.68
N ILE A 93 42.22 2.63 16.61
CA ILE A 93 41.15 2.86 15.62
C ILE A 93 40.45 4.12 16.11
N THR A 94 40.86 5.28 15.62
CA THR A 94 40.16 6.54 15.89
C THR A 94 38.85 6.54 15.10
N PRO A 95 37.67 6.41 15.74
CA PRO A 95 36.42 6.60 15.02
C PRO A 95 36.38 8.03 14.47
N GLN A 96 35.97 8.22 13.21
CA GLN A 96 35.69 9.54 12.62
C GLN A 96 34.39 10.13 13.20
N GLU A 97 34.36 10.30 14.52
CA GLU A 97 33.23 10.83 15.29
C GLU A 97 33.51 12.27 15.71
N SER A 98 32.69 13.20 15.23
CA SER A 98 32.73 14.61 15.64
C SER A 98 31.55 14.91 16.56
N ILE A 99 31.82 15.42 17.77
CA ILE A 99 30.78 15.81 18.73
C ILE A 99 30.56 17.32 18.64
N LEU A 100 29.33 17.74 18.35
CA LEU A 100 28.94 19.15 18.34
C LEU A 100 28.07 19.49 19.56
N PRO A 101 28.49 20.42 20.44
CA PRO A 101 27.67 20.83 21.57
C PRO A 101 26.45 21.64 21.12
N LEU A 102 25.28 21.31 21.66
CA LEU A 102 24.07 22.11 21.55
C LEU A 102 24.03 23.19 22.62
N LEU A 103 23.45 24.36 22.30
CA LEU A 103 23.21 25.39 23.30
C LEU A 103 22.21 24.89 24.36
N PRO A 104 22.36 25.22 25.65
CA PRO A 104 21.51 24.69 26.73
C PRO A 104 20.00 24.93 26.60
N ALA A 105 19.60 25.86 25.73
CA ALA A 105 18.20 26.19 25.44
C ALA A 105 17.78 25.89 23.99
N ASP A 106 18.59 25.16 23.22
CA ASP A 106 18.22 24.77 21.85
C ASP A 106 17.14 23.66 21.91
N PRO A 107 15.98 23.84 21.26
CA PRO A 107 14.94 22.81 21.21
C PRO A 107 15.41 21.48 20.59
N LEU A 108 16.48 21.47 19.78
CA LEU A 108 17.07 20.21 19.29
C LEU A 108 17.62 19.32 20.41
N GLY A 109 17.92 19.87 21.59
CA GLY A 109 18.37 19.08 22.73
C GLY A 109 17.29 18.13 23.29
N MET A 110 16.03 18.32 22.88
CA MET A 110 14.88 17.50 23.26
C MET A 110 14.39 16.58 22.13
N GLU A 111 14.99 16.67 20.94
CA GLU A 111 14.60 15.89 19.75
C GLU A 111 15.64 14.79 19.48
N GLN A 112 15.19 13.62 19.00
CA GLN A 112 16.09 12.61 18.44
C GLN A 112 16.00 12.67 16.92
N PHE A 113 17.13 12.70 16.23
CA PHE A 113 17.13 12.70 14.78
C PHE A 113 18.32 11.95 14.20
N CYS A 114 18.16 11.54 12.95
CA CYS A 114 19.19 10.91 12.15
C CYS A 114 19.06 11.41 10.71
N LEU A 115 20.10 12.05 10.18
CA LEU A 115 20.23 12.36 8.77
C LEU A 115 21.32 11.48 8.18
N VAL A 116 21.05 10.92 7.00
CA VAL A 116 21.97 10.06 6.28
C VAL A 116 22.16 10.63 4.89
N PHE A 117 23.41 10.77 4.48
CA PHE A 117 23.83 11.17 3.14
C PHE A 117 24.78 10.09 2.60
N THR A 118 24.40 9.47 1.49
CA THR A 118 25.23 8.50 0.78
C THR A 118 25.11 8.76 -0.72
N GLU A 119 25.95 8.10 -1.52
CA GLU A 119 25.84 8.15 -2.99
C GLU A 119 24.52 7.59 -3.54
N ARG A 120 23.81 6.74 -2.78
CA ARG A 120 22.61 6.04 -3.25
C ARG A 120 21.30 6.59 -2.73
N PHE A 121 21.32 7.14 -1.52
CA PHE A 121 20.12 7.65 -0.89
C PHE A 121 20.43 8.70 0.16
N ARG A 122 19.40 9.50 0.42
CA ARG A 122 19.34 10.44 1.53
C ARG A 122 18.14 10.07 2.39
N LEU A 123 18.28 10.22 3.70
CA LEU A 123 17.21 9.90 4.65
C LEU A 123 17.23 10.90 5.80
N VAL A 124 16.06 11.28 6.27
CA VAL A 124 15.88 11.96 7.56
C VAL A 124 14.90 11.14 8.41
N LEU A 125 15.26 10.94 9.68
CA LEU A 125 14.42 10.38 10.75
C LEU A 125 14.34 11.42 11.86
N VAL A 126 13.15 11.66 12.40
CA VAL A 126 12.94 12.56 13.54
C VAL A 126 11.93 11.95 14.50
N LEU A 127 12.29 11.90 15.79
CA LEU A 127 11.39 11.69 16.90
C LEU A 127 11.36 12.97 17.75
N ALA A 128 10.25 13.69 17.71
CA ALA A 128 10.08 14.96 18.41
C ALA A 128 8.98 14.85 19.48
N GLU A 129 9.15 15.58 20.58
CA GLU A 129 8.12 15.75 21.60
C GLU A 129 7.32 17.04 21.30
N ARG A 130 6.00 16.91 21.14
CA ARG A 130 5.10 18.04 20.96
C ARG A 130 4.91 18.77 22.30
N SER A 131 4.39 20.00 22.25
CA SER A 131 4.11 20.81 23.44
C SER A 131 3.11 20.17 24.43
N ASN A 132 2.37 19.15 24.00
CA ASN A 132 1.46 18.37 24.84
C ASN A 132 2.11 17.11 25.47
N GLY A 133 3.42 16.92 25.31
CA GLY A 133 4.17 15.77 25.83
C GLY A 133 4.03 14.48 25.00
N GLN A 134 3.29 14.50 23.89
CA GLN A 134 3.19 13.35 22.99
C GLN A 134 4.38 13.32 22.03
N LYS A 135 4.97 12.14 21.85
CA LYS A 135 6.04 11.91 20.87
C LYS A 135 5.46 11.63 19.48
N GLU A 136 6.09 12.22 18.47
CA GLU A 136 5.76 12.05 17.07
C GLU A 136 7.00 11.61 16.30
N PHE A 137 6.87 10.52 15.55
CA PHE A 137 7.91 10.01 14.67
C PHE A 137 7.59 10.34 13.21
N ALA A 138 8.60 10.81 12.47
CA ALA A 138 8.51 11.10 11.05
C ALA A 138 9.80 10.70 10.33
N PHE A 139 9.68 10.31 9.06
CA PHE A 139 10.82 10.06 8.18
C PHE A 139 10.56 10.50 6.75
N SER A 140 11.63 10.71 5.97
CA SER A 140 11.54 10.96 4.53
C SER A 140 12.82 10.61 3.79
N PHE A 141 12.68 10.06 2.57
CA PHE A 141 13.77 9.87 1.61
C PHE A 141 13.79 10.97 0.53
N GLU A 142 12.82 11.90 0.54
CA GLU A 142 12.72 12.95 -0.47
C GLU A 142 13.89 13.93 -0.34
N PRO A 143 14.70 14.14 -1.40
CA PRO A 143 15.90 14.96 -1.31
C PRO A 143 15.65 16.39 -0.81
N ASP A 144 14.53 16.99 -1.21
CA ASP A 144 14.15 18.35 -0.80
C ASP A 144 13.87 18.43 0.71
N VAL A 145 13.22 17.40 1.27
CA VAL A 145 12.91 17.33 2.71
C VAL A 145 14.19 17.12 3.52
N VAL A 146 15.08 16.23 3.06
CA VAL A 146 16.38 16.01 3.71
C VAL A 146 17.25 17.28 3.64
N GLN A 147 17.24 17.99 2.50
CA GLN A 147 17.95 19.26 2.35
C GLN A 147 17.39 20.35 3.27
N GLN A 148 16.07 20.40 3.45
CA GLN A 148 15.44 21.32 4.40
C GLN A 148 15.85 21.02 5.85
N ALA A 149 15.91 19.75 6.22
CA ALA A 149 16.42 19.33 7.53
C ALA A 149 17.90 19.70 7.71
N TRP A 150 18.74 19.48 6.70
CA TRP A 150 20.15 19.92 6.70
C TRP A 150 20.28 21.42 6.91
N ARG A 151 19.53 22.26 6.18
CA ARG A 151 19.57 23.72 6.35
C ARG A 151 19.19 24.16 7.76
N ALA A 152 18.19 23.49 8.37
CA ALA A 152 17.77 23.79 9.73
C ALA A 152 18.86 23.46 10.77
N ILE A 153 19.58 22.37 10.57
CA ILE A 153 20.72 21.98 11.44
C ILE A 153 21.92 22.88 11.16
N GLY A 154 22.24 23.10 9.89
CA GLY A 154 23.37 23.92 9.42
C GLY A 154 23.36 25.34 9.98
N ALA A 155 22.19 25.99 10.02
CA ALA A 155 22.03 27.30 10.65
C ALA A 155 22.53 27.35 12.11
N ARG A 156 22.47 26.22 12.84
CA ARG A 156 22.96 26.10 14.22
C ARG A 156 24.44 25.75 14.28
N ILE A 157 24.94 24.94 13.34
CA ILE A 157 26.38 24.66 13.22
C ILE A 157 27.14 25.95 12.93
N ILE A 158 26.65 26.78 12.00
CA ILE A 158 27.25 28.07 11.64
C ILE A 158 27.44 28.98 12.86
N LEU A 159 26.50 28.96 13.81
CA LEU A 159 26.58 29.79 15.01
C LEU A 159 27.68 29.34 15.99
N ASN A 160 28.00 28.04 16.01
CA ASN A 160 28.96 27.46 16.96
C ASN A 160 30.35 27.22 16.32
N ASN A 161 30.39 26.70 15.09
CA ASN A 161 31.60 26.34 14.34
C ASN A 161 31.40 26.56 12.82
N PRO A 162 31.62 27.78 12.30
CA PRO A 162 31.46 28.10 10.88
C PRO A 162 32.35 27.28 9.94
N GLU A 163 33.59 27.00 10.35
CA GLU A 163 34.57 26.24 9.54
C GLU A 163 34.10 24.79 9.35
N LEU A 164 33.70 24.12 10.43
CA LEU A 164 33.14 22.76 10.37
C LEU A 164 31.88 22.68 9.50
N PHE A 165 31.04 23.72 9.53
CA PHE A 165 29.87 23.76 8.64
C PHE A 165 30.30 23.80 7.17
N ALA A 166 31.32 24.58 6.81
CA ALA A 166 31.81 24.65 5.44
C ALA A 166 32.31 23.29 4.95
N ASP A 167 33.07 22.56 5.79
CA ASP A 167 33.56 21.21 5.47
C ASP A 167 32.41 20.22 5.29
N LEU A 168 31.42 20.24 6.18
CA LEU A 168 30.25 19.36 6.09
C LEU A 168 29.33 19.72 4.91
N ASP A 169 29.19 21.00 4.57
CA ASP A 169 28.36 21.42 3.44
C ASP A 169 28.96 20.97 2.10
N VAL A 170 30.30 21.00 1.97
CA VAL A 170 31.00 20.40 0.83
C VAL A 170 30.71 18.89 0.76
N LEU A 171 30.84 18.17 1.87
CA LEU A 171 30.53 16.74 1.92
C LEU A 171 29.06 16.43 1.56
N VAL A 172 28.11 17.21 2.05
CA VAL A 172 26.68 17.05 1.71
C VAL A 172 26.43 17.32 0.22
N GLN A 173 27.18 18.24 -0.39
CA GLN A 173 27.11 18.53 -1.82
C GLN A 173 27.71 17.40 -2.68
N ASP A 174 28.78 16.75 -2.21
CA ASP A 174 29.41 15.61 -2.90
C ASP A 174 28.47 14.41 -3.04
N TYR A 175 27.60 14.17 -2.04
CA TYR A 175 26.57 13.13 -2.11
C TYR A 175 25.34 13.60 -2.89
N ALA A 176 25.37 13.60 -4.21
CA ALA A 176 24.27 14.06 -5.08
C ALA A 176 22.89 13.49 -4.65
N PRO A 177 21.79 14.25 -4.83
CA PRO A 177 20.45 13.82 -4.45
C PRO A 177 19.97 12.66 -5.33
N ALA A 178 20.33 11.43 -4.97
CA ALA A 178 19.86 10.22 -5.61
C ALA A 178 18.51 9.80 -5.01
N THR A 179 17.52 9.60 -5.87
CA THR A 179 16.24 9.00 -5.49
C THR A 179 16.45 7.51 -5.28
N LEU A 180 16.23 7.03 -4.06
CA LEU A 180 16.32 5.62 -3.73
C LEU A 180 15.30 4.80 -4.54
N ASP A 181 15.70 3.61 -4.99
CA ASP A 181 14.80 2.69 -5.71
C ASP A 181 13.54 2.37 -4.88
N TYR A 182 12.38 2.38 -5.54
CA TYR A 182 11.08 2.19 -4.91
C TYR A 182 10.98 0.84 -4.18
N HIS A 183 11.70 -0.19 -4.63
CA HIS A 183 11.77 -1.47 -3.94
C HIS A 183 12.40 -1.37 -2.54
N SER A 184 13.43 -0.55 -2.39
CA SER A 184 14.10 -0.32 -1.10
C SER A 184 13.22 0.51 -0.16
N ILE A 185 12.49 1.49 -0.70
CA ILE A 185 11.50 2.27 0.05
C ILE A 185 10.38 1.34 0.57
N ILE A 186 9.82 0.49 -0.29
CA ILE A 186 8.78 -0.48 0.10
C ILE A 186 9.30 -1.44 1.18
N HIS A 187 10.53 -1.94 1.06
CA HIS A 187 11.13 -2.80 2.08
C HIS A 187 11.28 -2.06 3.41
N PHE A 188 11.78 -0.83 3.40
CA PHE A 188 11.92 0.00 4.59
C PHE A 188 10.57 0.25 5.27
N THR A 189 9.55 0.67 4.52
CA THR A 189 8.20 0.89 5.04
C THR A 189 7.57 -0.40 5.55
N ARG A 190 7.84 -1.55 4.91
CA ARG A 190 7.35 -2.86 5.38
C ARG A 190 7.95 -3.25 6.73
N CYS A 191 9.24 -3.01 6.97
CA CYS A 191 9.86 -3.27 8.27
C CYS A 191 9.15 -2.48 9.37
N ILE A 192 8.84 -1.20 9.11
CA ILE A 192 8.09 -0.35 10.05
C ILE A 192 6.68 -0.92 10.31
N LEU A 193 5.98 -1.35 9.26
CA LEU A 193 4.59 -1.86 9.37
C LEU A 193 4.49 -3.25 10.00
N GLN A 194 5.49 -4.12 9.87
CA GLN A 194 5.49 -5.47 10.44
C GLN A 194 5.52 -5.48 11.97
N GLU A 195 6.11 -4.46 12.58
CA GLU A 195 6.29 -4.35 14.03
C GLU A 195 5.19 -3.51 14.71
N VAL A 196 4.22 -2.98 13.94
CA VAL A 196 3.03 -2.27 14.46
C VAL A 196 1.93 -3.27 14.89
N GLY A 197 2.11 -4.56 14.63
CA GLY A 197 1.17 -5.62 14.98
C GLY A 197 1.58 -6.41 16.21
N GLU A 198 1.41 -5.84 17.40
CA GLU A 198 1.02 -6.54 18.64
C GLU A 198 0.92 -5.51 19.80
N PRO A 199 -0.27 -5.17 20.31
CA PRO A 199 -0.35 -4.53 21.62
C PRO A 199 0.05 -5.58 22.67
N GLU A 200 1.19 -5.36 23.34
CA GLU A 200 1.60 -6.12 24.53
C GLU A 200 0.48 -6.08 25.58
N ALA A 201 -0.33 -7.13 25.63
CA ALA A 201 -1.18 -7.42 26.77
C ALA A 201 -0.29 -7.98 27.89
N ASP A 202 -0.04 -7.15 28.90
CA ASP A 202 0.25 -7.50 30.29
C ASP A 202 1.14 -8.74 30.54
N LYS A 203 2.46 -8.51 30.60
CA LYS A 203 3.35 -9.32 31.45
C LYS A 203 3.04 -9.02 32.92
N VAL A 204 2.05 -9.70 33.48
CA VAL A 204 1.89 -9.81 34.94
C VAL A 204 2.38 -11.17 35.41
N ALA A 205 3.21 -11.12 36.44
CA ALA A 205 3.98 -12.19 37.04
C ALA A 205 3.16 -13.43 37.43
N SER A 206 3.73 -14.61 37.13
CA SER A 206 3.41 -15.86 37.82
C SER A 206 4.23 -15.97 39.11
N PRO A 207 3.64 -16.48 40.20
CA PRO A 207 4.10 -17.79 40.63
C PRO A 207 2.94 -18.79 40.82
N SER A 208 3.20 -20.02 40.37
CA SER A 208 2.41 -21.25 40.50
C SER A 208 2.29 -21.78 41.94
N PRO A 209 1.62 -22.93 42.21
CA PRO A 209 0.40 -23.56 41.65
C PRO A 209 -0.61 -23.95 42.78
N ILE A 210 -1.77 -24.56 42.44
CA ILE A 210 -2.40 -25.74 43.12
C ILE A 210 -3.91 -25.92 42.75
N SER A 211 -4.21 -27.13 42.26
CA SER A 211 -5.41 -27.99 42.41
C SER A 211 -6.79 -27.74 41.74
N THR A 212 -7.17 -28.78 40.98
CA THR A 212 -8.43 -29.57 40.97
C THR A 212 -9.73 -29.06 40.30
N SER A 213 -9.93 -29.51 39.04
CA SER A 213 -11.09 -30.30 38.50
C SER A 213 -12.54 -29.70 38.55
N PRO A 214 -13.57 -30.30 37.90
CA PRO A 214 -14.06 -29.89 36.57
C PRO A 214 -15.57 -29.57 36.52
N HIS A 215 -16.01 -28.61 35.69
CA HIS A 215 -17.35 -28.58 35.08
C HIS A 215 -17.43 -27.49 33.99
N PRO A 216 -18.05 -27.74 32.81
CA PRO A 216 -18.25 -26.70 31.81
C PRO A 216 -19.67 -26.10 31.94
N PRO A 217 -19.82 -24.76 31.97
CA PRO A 217 -21.06 -24.12 31.58
C PRO A 217 -21.00 -23.73 30.10
N ILE A 218 -22.07 -24.08 29.39
CA ILE A 218 -22.38 -23.73 28.00
C ILE A 218 -22.30 -22.22 27.80
N THR A 219 -21.38 -21.75 26.95
CA THR A 219 -21.25 -20.35 26.54
C THR A 219 -22.04 -20.12 25.24
N PRO A 220 -22.89 -19.08 25.12
CA PRO A 220 -23.52 -18.72 23.86
C PRO A 220 -22.45 -18.24 22.84
N PRO A 221 -22.71 -18.34 21.52
CA PRO A 221 -21.70 -18.10 20.50
C PRO A 221 -21.17 -16.66 20.57
N ALA A 222 -19.84 -16.55 20.65
CA ALA A 222 -19.12 -15.29 20.61
C ALA A 222 -19.51 -14.50 19.35
N LYS A 223 -19.79 -13.21 19.53
CA LYS A 223 -19.90 -12.25 18.43
C LYS A 223 -18.58 -12.26 17.65
N PRO A 224 -18.60 -12.26 16.31
CA PRO A 224 -17.37 -12.22 15.52
C PRO A 224 -16.66 -10.89 15.81
N SER A 225 -15.41 -10.99 16.24
CA SER A 225 -14.49 -9.86 16.35
C SER A 225 -14.36 -9.16 14.98
N PRO A 226 -14.28 -7.82 14.94
CA PRO A 226 -13.88 -7.11 13.73
C PRO A 226 -12.51 -7.62 13.30
N ARG A 227 -12.41 -8.00 12.02
CA ARG A 227 -11.23 -8.67 11.48
C ARG A 227 -10.27 -7.60 10.96
N PRO A 228 -9.04 -7.50 11.48
CA PRO A 228 -8.13 -6.38 11.20
C PRO A 228 -7.84 -6.20 9.70
N ASP A 229 -7.80 -7.30 8.93
CA ASP A 229 -7.57 -7.27 7.48
C ASP A 229 -8.66 -6.49 6.70
N VAL A 230 -9.90 -6.53 7.16
CA VAL A 230 -11.04 -5.90 6.46
C VAL A 230 -11.08 -4.40 6.74
N GLU A 231 -10.82 -4.01 7.98
CA GLU A 231 -10.71 -2.59 8.37
C GLU A 231 -9.49 -1.94 7.69
N LEU A 232 -8.36 -2.65 7.63
CA LEU A 232 -7.18 -2.21 6.89
C LEU A 232 -7.48 -2.03 5.41
N LEU A 233 -8.22 -2.95 4.78
CA LEU A 233 -8.60 -2.82 3.37
C LEU A 233 -9.52 -1.61 3.14
N GLN A 234 -10.44 -1.32 4.05
CA GLN A 234 -11.30 -0.13 3.98
C GLN A 234 -10.48 1.15 4.09
N ALA A 235 -9.59 1.23 5.07
CA ALA A 235 -8.70 2.37 5.27
C ALA A 235 -7.80 2.59 4.05
N PHE A 236 -7.14 1.53 3.57
CA PHE A 236 -6.27 1.58 2.39
C PHE A 236 -7.02 2.02 1.13
N ALA A 237 -8.19 1.45 0.85
CA ALA A 237 -8.99 1.85 -0.30
C ALA A 237 -9.40 3.33 -0.23
N HIS A 238 -9.69 3.84 0.97
CA HIS A 238 -10.03 5.25 1.17
C HIS A 238 -8.82 6.19 0.98
N GLU A 239 -7.68 5.84 1.57
CA GLU A 239 -6.44 6.60 1.48
C GLU A 239 -5.90 6.67 0.06
N VAL A 240 -6.05 5.61 -0.74
CA VAL A 240 -5.62 5.60 -2.16
C VAL A 240 -6.61 6.35 -3.05
N ARG A 241 -7.93 6.20 -2.80
CA ARG A 241 -8.97 6.85 -3.63
C ARG A 241 -8.89 8.38 -3.59
N THR A 242 -8.58 8.94 -2.43
CA THR A 242 -8.57 10.40 -2.21
C THR A 242 -7.55 11.14 -3.09
N PRO A 243 -6.24 10.84 -3.07
CA PRO A 243 -5.25 11.49 -3.92
C PRO A 243 -5.50 11.22 -5.40
N LEU A 244 -5.93 10.02 -5.79
CA LEU A 244 -6.29 9.72 -7.18
C LEU A 244 -7.46 10.57 -7.68
N THR A 245 -8.45 10.83 -6.82
CA THR A 245 -9.59 11.71 -7.15
C THR A 245 -9.12 13.15 -7.38
N THR A 246 -8.18 13.63 -6.58
CA THR A 246 -7.56 14.95 -6.76
C THR A 246 -6.77 15.02 -8.07
N ILE A 247 -5.90 14.04 -8.34
CA ILE A 247 -5.12 13.96 -9.59
C ILE A 247 -6.05 13.94 -10.80
N ARG A 248 -7.09 13.10 -10.77
CA ARG A 248 -8.12 13.03 -11.83
C ARG A 248 -8.80 14.39 -12.04
N THR A 249 -9.18 15.06 -10.96
CA THR A 249 -9.84 16.36 -11.04
C THR A 249 -8.94 17.41 -11.67
N MET A 250 -7.67 17.51 -11.23
CA MET A 250 -6.69 18.43 -11.81
C MET A 250 -6.42 18.10 -13.29
N THR A 251 -6.30 16.82 -13.63
CA THR A 251 -6.14 16.34 -15.01
C THR A 251 -7.32 16.77 -15.89
N ARG A 252 -8.55 16.61 -15.43
CA ARG A 252 -9.76 17.07 -16.13
C ARG A 252 -9.84 18.59 -16.25
N LEU A 253 -9.33 19.35 -15.27
CA LEU A 253 -9.24 20.80 -15.37
C LEU A 253 -8.22 21.22 -16.45
N LEU A 254 -7.09 20.53 -16.55
CA LEU A 254 -6.10 20.75 -17.60
C LEU A 254 -6.66 20.40 -18.99
N LEU A 255 -7.39 19.29 -19.13
CA LEU A 255 -8.03 18.89 -20.39
C LEU A 255 -9.07 19.91 -20.91
N LYS A 256 -9.60 20.80 -20.05
CA LYS A 256 -10.50 21.87 -20.48
C LYS A 256 -9.78 23.08 -21.10
N ARG A 257 -8.45 23.15 -20.96
CA ARG A 257 -7.64 24.22 -21.57
C ARG A 257 -7.52 24.00 -23.07
N ARG A 258 -7.60 25.08 -23.85
CA ARG A 258 -7.52 25.05 -25.32
C ARG A 258 -6.11 25.33 -25.86
N ASP A 259 -5.17 25.68 -24.99
CA ASP A 259 -3.81 26.12 -25.33
C ASP A 259 -2.76 25.02 -25.14
N LEU A 260 -3.18 23.75 -24.99
CA LEU A 260 -2.26 22.62 -24.81
C LEU A 260 -1.94 21.93 -26.14
N PRO A 261 -0.68 21.50 -26.35
CA PRO A 261 -0.33 20.65 -27.49
C PRO A 261 -1.05 19.29 -27.44
N ASP A 262 -1.39 18.71 -28.60
CA ASP A 262 -2.06 17.41 -28.71
C ASP A 262 -1.33 16.28 -27.97
N THR A 263 0.01 16.31 -27.95
CA THR A 263 0.82 15.32 -27.23
C THR A 263 0.60 15.38 -25.71
N VAL A 264 0.34 16.57 -25.16
CA VAL A 264 0.02 16.75 -23.74
C VAL A 264 -1.41 16.31 -23.47
N ILE A 265 -2.36 16.63 -24.36
CA ILE A 265 -3.76 16.18 -24.27
C ILE A 265 -3.82 14.66 -24.21
N ASN A 266 -3.16 13.96 -25.14
CA ASN A 266 -3.11 12.49 -25.16
C ASN A 266 -2.55 11.90 -23.84
N ARG A 267 -1.51 12.51 -23.26
CA ARG A 267 -0.96 12.07 -21.97
C ARG A 267 -1.94 12.30 -20.82
N LEU A 268 -2.62 13.45 -20.81
CA LEU A 268 -3.63 13.76 -19.79
C LEU A 268 -4.83 12.82 -19.89
N GLU A 269 -5.26 12.43 -21.09
CA GLU A 269 -6.32 11.43 -21.28
C GLU A 269 -5.91 10.05 -20.74
N ILE A 270 -4.65 9.64 -20.96
CA ILE A 270 -4.12 8.41 -20.36
C ILE A 270 -4.13 8.51 -18.83
N ILE A 271 -3.69 9.63 -18.25
CA ILE A 271 -3.70 9.84 -16.80
C ILE A 271 -5.13 9.82 -16.23
N ASP A 272 -6.10 10.49 -16.90
CA ASP A 272 -7.51 10.51 -16.47
C ASP A 272 -8.11 9.10 -16.48
N HIS A 273 -7.79 8.34 -17.53
CA HIS A 273 -8.23 6.96 -17.68
C HIS A 273 -7.67 6.07 -16.57
N GLU A 274 -6.35 6.08 -16.35
CA GLU A 274 -5.71 5.27 -15.29
C GLU A 274 -6.23 5.66 -13.90
N CYS A 275 -6.38 6.96 -13.62
CA CYS A 275 -6.95 7.40 -12.35
C CYS A 275 -8.40 6.91 -12.18
N THR A 276 -9.20 6.95 -13.23
CA THR A 276 -10.60 6.49 -13.19
C THR A 276 -10.67 4.99 -12.89
N GLU A 277 -9.89 4.18 -13.59
CA GLU A 277 -9.87 2.72 -13.38
C GLU A 277 -9.39 2.36 -11.97
N GLN A 278 -8.34 3.03 -11.45
CA GLN A 278 -7.88 2.77 -10.08
C GLN A 278 -8.88 3.24 -9.01
N ILE A 279 -9.58 4.36 -9.23
CA ILE A 279 -10.64 4.82 -8.32
C ILE A 279 -11.78 3.81 -8.27
N ASP A 280 -12.26 3.35 -9.43
CA ASP A 280 -13.33 2.35 -9.49
C ASP A 280 -12.90 1.02 -8.87
N ARG A 281 -11.63 0.62 -9.06
CA ARG A 281 -11.06 -0.54 -8.39
C ARG A 281 -11.06 -0.38 -6.87
N MET A 282 -10.58 0.74 -6.34
CA MET A 282 -10.57 1.00 -4.90
C MET A 282 -11.99 1.02 -4.32
N GLU A 283 -12.94 1.59 -5.05
CA GLU A 283 -14.35 1.59 -4.63
C GLU A 283 -14.95 0.18 -4.60
N LEU A 284 -14.59 -0.67 -5.55
CA LEU A 284 -14.99 -2.08 -5.56
C LEU A 284 -14.39 -2.84 -4.36
N LEU A 285 -13.11 -2.61 -4.03
CA LEU A 285 -12.45 -3.18 -2.86
C LEU A 285 -13.12 -2.73 -1.56
N PHE A 286 -13.37 -1.42 -1.44
CA PHE A 286 -14.06 -0.83 -0.30
C PHE A 286 -15.44 -1.46 -0.10
N LYS A 287 -16.22 -1.61 -1.18
CA LYS A 287 -17.55 -2.22 -1.12
C LYS A 287 -17.48 -3.69 -0.70
N ALA A 288 -16.52 -4.46 -1.22
CA ALA A 288 -16.34 -5.85 -0.80
C ALA A 288 -16.03 -5.95 0.70
N ALA A 289 -15.17 -5.07 1.20
CA ALA A 289 -14.83 -5.03 2.63
C ALA A 289 -16.03 -4.62 3.50
N GLU A 290 -16.81 -3.61 3.07
CA GLU A 290 -18.05 -3.21 3.74
C GLU A 290 -19.07 -4.35 3.82
N LEU A 291 -19.21 -5.16 2.79
CA LEU A 291 -20.13 -6.30 2.78
C LEU A 291 -19.72 -7.38 3.81
N GLU A 292 -18.42 -7.59 4.03
CA GLU A 292 -17.96 -8.54 5.05
C GLU A 292 -18.18 -8.05 6.49
N THR A 293 -18.05 -6.75 6.76
CA THR A 293 -18.29 -6.20 8.10
C THR A 293 -19.78 -6.08 8.42
N THR A 294 -20.62 -5.84 7.42
CA THR A 294 -22.06 -5.64 7.59
C THR A 294 -22.86 -6.94 7.57
N ALA A 295 -22.37 -8.00 6.92
CA ALA A 295 -23.00 -9.33 6.90
C ALA A 295 -23.30 -9.90 8.31
N THR A 296 -22.55 -9.45 9.32
CA THR A 296 -22.72 -9.86 10.72
C THR A 296 -23.66 -8.98 11.55
N THR A 297 -24.13 -7.83 11.03
CA THR A 297 -24.87 -6.84 11.82
C THR A 297 -26.16 -6.28 11.20
N LYS A 298 -26.36 -6.32 9.87
CA LYS A 298 -27.65 -6.03 9.18
C LYS A 298 -27.52 -6.26 7.67
N PRO A 299 -28.58 -6.66 6.95
CA PRO A 299 -28.55 -6.68 5.50
C PRO A 299 -28.32 -5.26 4.96
N VAL A 300 -27.27 -5.07 4.16
CA VAL A 300 -27.04 -3.84 3.43
C VAL A 300 -28.25 -3.61 2.52
N ASN A 301 -28.99 -2.53 2.74
CA ASN A 301 -30.08 -2.10 1.86
C ASN A 301 -29.49 -1.60 0.54
N THR A 302 -29.02 -2.51 -0.32
CA THR A 302 -28.76 -2.17 -1.72
C THR A 302 -30.12 -1.92 -2.37
N GLN A 303 -30.40 -0.68 -2.77
CA GLN A 303 -31.59 -0.37 -3.56
C GLN A 303 -31.45 -1.06 -4.92
N LEU A 304 -32.16 -2.17 -5.10
CA LEU A 304 -32.26 -2.87 -6.37
C LEU A 304 -33.42 -2.29 -7.16
N THR A 305 -33.16 -1.95 -8.42
CA THR A 305 -34.11 -1.27 -9.31
C THR A 305 -34.12 -1.92 -10.68
N PRO A 306 -35.21 -1.81 -11.45
CA PRO A 306 -35.21 -2.14 -12.86
C PRO A 306 -34.08 -1.41 -13.59
N THR A 307 -33.18 -2.18 -14.19
CA THR A 307 -31.93 -1.72 -14.79
C THR A 307 -31.86 -2.22 -16.22
N SER A 308 -31.59 -1.33 -17.17
CA SER A 308 -31.36 -1.71 -18.56
C SER A 308 -29.97 -2.32 -18.71
N LEU A 309 -29.91 -3.65 -18.84
CA LEU A 309 -28.63 -4.32 -19.07
C LEU A 309 -28.02 -3.95 -20.41
N ASP A 310 -28.85 -3.64 -21.42
CA ASP A 310 -28.41 -3.17 -22.73
C ASP A 310 -27.53 -1.91 -22.59
N GLN A 311 -28.00 -0.92 -21.83
CA GLN A 311 -27.24 0.32 -21.60
C GLN A 311 -25.94 0.08 -20.85
N VAL A 312 -25.95 -0.80 -19.84
CA VAL A 312 -24.73 -1.17 -19.11
C VAL A 312 -23.73 -1.82 -20.08
N LEU A 313 -24.13 -2.86 -20.80
CA LEU A 313 -23.24 -3.58 -21.71
C LEU A 313 -22.73 -2.72 -22.87
N GLN A 314 -23.56 -1.84 -23.44
CA GLN A 314 -23.15 -0.90 -24.48
C GLN A 314 -22.02 0.04 -24.01
N GLN A 315 -22.00 0.40 -22.73
CA GLN A 315 -20.95 1.23 -22.14
C GLN A 315 -19.71 0.41 -21.75
N SER A 316 -19.91 -0.80 -21.20
CA SER A 316 -18.79 -1.59 -20.67
C SER A 316 -18.02 -2.34 -21.76
N ILE A 317 -18.69 -2.91 -22.77
CA ILE A 317 -18.06 -3.77 -23.79
C ILE A 317 -16.90 -3.08 -24.53
N PRO A 318 -17.04 -1.84 -25.05
CA PRO A 318 -15.94 -1.15 -25.73
C PRO A 318 -14.72 -0.98 -24.83
N ARG A 319 -14.94 -0.65 -23.54
CA ARG A 319 -13.90 -0.52 -22.52
C ARG A 319 -13.20 -1.85 -22.28
N TRP A 320 -13.97 -2.93 -22.14
CA TRP A 320 -13.43 -4.28 -21.95
C TRP A 320 -12.60 -4.74 -23.15
N GLN A 321 -13.10 -4.52 -24.36
CA GLN A 321 -12.39 -4.85 -25.61
C GLN A 321 -11.08 -4.08 -25.71
N GLN A 322 -11.10 -2.78 -25.42
CA GLN A 322 -9.89 -1.95 -25.41
C GLN A 322 -8.87 -2.44 -24.37
N ALA A 323 -9.30 -2.75 -23.14
CA ALA A 323 -8.45 -3.26 -22.08
C ALA A 323 -7.86 -4.65 -22.40
N ALA A 324 -8.65 -5.52 -23.03
CA ALA A 324 -8.23 -6.83 -23.51
C ALA A 324 -7.20 -6.72 -24.64
N ASN A 325 -7.46 -5.86 -25.63
CA ASN A 325 -6.55 -5.65 -26.76
C ASN A 325 -5.16 -5.18 -26.30
N ARG A 326 -5.08 -4.31 -25.27
CA ARG A 326 -3.80 -3.89 -24.64
C ARG A 326 -2.98 -5.06 -24.06
N ARG A 327 -3.63 -6.20 -23.79
CA ARG A 327 -3.01 -7.43 -23.27
C ARG A 327 -2.89 -8.54 -24.33
N ASN A 328 -3.07 -8.20 -25.61
CA ASN A 328 -3.12 -9.15 -26.73
C ASN A 328 -4.25 -10.19 -26.56
N LEU A 329 -5.41 -9.78 -26.06
CA LEU A 329 -6.60 -10.63 -25.92
C LEU A 329 -7.72 -10.12 -26.83
N THR A 330 -8.55 -11.00 -27.34
CA THR A 330 -9.76 -10.64 -28.11
C THR A 330 -11.03 -10.97 -27.34
N ILE A 331 -12.05 -10.10 -27.42
CA ILE A 331 -13.37 -10.34 -26.83
C ILE A 331 -14.43 -10.36 -27.94
N ASP A 332 -15.06 -11.52 -28.11
CA ASP A 332 -16.24 -11.71 -28.94
C ASP A 332 -17.50 -11.66 -28.08
N VAL A 333 -18.53 -10.92 -28.52
CA VAL A 333 -19.74 -10.69 -27.75
C VAL A 333 -20.97 -11.12 -28.54
N VAL A 334 -21.74 -12.03 -27.96
CA VAL A 334 -22.99 -12.54 -28.50
C VAL A 334 -24.15 -12.11 -27.59
N LEU A 335 -24.92 -11.13 -28.05
CA LEU A 335 -26.10 -10.60 -27.37
C LEU A 335 -27.38 -11.02 -28.10
N PRO A 336 -28.50 -11.24 -27.38
CA PRO A 336 -29.81 -11.37 -28.00
C PRO A 336 -30.24 -10.04 -28.65
N GLN A 337 -31.13 -10.10 -29.64
CA GLN A 337 -31.62 -8.90 -30.35
C GLN A 337 -32.30 -7.89 -29.43
N GLN A 338 -32.91 -8.36 -28.34
CA GLN A 338 -33.55 -7.53 -27.33
C GLN A 338 -33.15 -8.04 -25.94
N LEU A 339 -32.58 -7.14 -25.13
CA LEU A 339 -32.20 -7.43 -23.76
C LEU A 339 -33.30 -6.95 -22.80
N PRO A 340 -33.83 -7.84 -21.94
CA PRO A 340 -34.84 -7.45 -20.96
C PRO A 340 -34.22 -6.61 -19.82
N MET A 341 -35.08 -5.91 -19.09
CA MET A 341 -34.68 -5.25 -17.84
C MET A 341 -34.37 -6.29 -16.76
N VAL A 342 -33.31 -6.03 -16.00
CA VAL A 342 -32.89 -6.85 -14.85
C VAL A 342 -33.09 -6.08 -13.56
N VAL A 343 -33.29 -6.78 -12.44
CA VAL A 343 -33.37 -6.14 -11.13
C VAL A 343 -31.98 -6.11 -10.50
N SER A 344 -31.35 -4.92 -10.50
CA SER A 344 -30.00 -4.74 -9.96
C SER A 344 -29.74 -3.29 -9.54
N ASN A 345 -28.52 -3.00 -9.10
CA ASN A 345 -28.04 -1.63 -8.90
C ASN A 345 -27.22 -1.22 -10.13
N PRO A 346 -27.65 -0.22 -10.92
CA PRO A 346 -27.03 0.10 -12.22
C PRO A 346 -25.55 0.51 -12.10
N ALA A 347 -25.22 1.38 -11.14
CA ALA A 347 -23.85 1.87 -10.96
C ALA A 347 -22.91 0.77 -10.46
N MET A 348 -23.37 -0.08 -9.55
CA MET A 348 -22.58 -1.20 -9.06
C MET A 348 -22.49 -2.34 -10.08
N LEU A 349 -23.50 -2.52 -10.93
CA LEU A 349 -23.49 -3.59 -11.93
C LEU A 349 -22.37 -3.40 -12.95
N ASP A 350 -22.22 -2.20 -13.52
CA ASP A 350 -21.10 -1.89 -14.43
C ASP A 350 -19.74 -2.17 -13.78
N ARG A 351 -19.56 -1.72 -12.54
CA ARG A 351 -18.31 -1.85 -11.79
C ARG A 351 -17.98 -3.30 -11.46
N VAL A 352 -18.95 -4.07 -10.96
CA VAL A 352 -18.74 -5.48 -10.60
C VAL A 352 -18.49 -6.31 -11.86
N LEU A 353 -19.21 -6.05 -12.96
CA LEU A 353 -18.96 -6.70 -14.25
C LEU A 353 -17.58 -6.36 -14.81
N THR A 354 -17.18 -5.09 -14.75
CA THR A 354 -15.84 -4.66 -15.19
C THR A 354 -14.75 -5.29 -14.35
N GLY A 355 -14.86 -5.27 -13.02
CA GLY A 355 -13.89 -5.93 -12.14
C GLY A 355 -13.78 -7.44 -12.40
N LEU A 356 -14.91 -8.10 -12.67
CA LEU A 356 -14.94 -9.52 -13.05
C LEU A 356 -14.22 -9.74 -14.39
N MET A 357 -14.54 -8.94 -15.41
CA MET A 357 -13.93 -9.03 -16.75
C MET A 357 -12.42 -8.76 -16.70
N GLU A 358 -11.98 -7.78 -15.92
CA GLU A 358 -10.56 -7.55 -15.75
C GLU A 358 -9.84 -8.71 -15.04
N ASN A 359 -10.46 -9.30 -14.02
CA ASN A 359 -9.91 -10.47 -13.35
C ASN A 359 -9.82 -11.67 -14.32
N PHE A 360 -10.84 -11.83 -15.16
CA PHE A 360 -10.90 -12.88 -16.18
C PHE A 360 -9.90 -12.67 -17.32
N THR A 361 -9.69 -11.45 -17.78
CA THR A 361 -8.64 -11.15 -18.77
C THR A 361 -7.25 -11.33 -18.17
N ARG A 362 -7.04 -11.01 -16.88
CA ARG A 362 -5.77 -11.28 -16.17
C ARG A 362 -5.51 -12.76 -15.96
N SER A 363 -6.54 -13.61 -15.95
CA SER A 363 -6.38 -15.05 -15.78
C SER A 363 -5.92 -15.76 -17.03
N LEU A 364 -6.00 -15.10 -18.17
CA LEU A 364 -5.75 -15.68 -19.48
C LEU A 364 -4.40 -15.23 -20.03
N PRO A 365 -3.71 -16.11 -20.76
CA PRO A 365 -2.46 -15.77 -21.42
C PRO A 365 -2.68 -14.87 -22.64
N PRO A 366 -1.65 -14.11 -23.07
CA PRO A 366 -1.67 -13.39 -24.33
C PRO A 366 -2.05 -14.29 -25.51
N GLY A 367 -2.82 -13.76 -26.45
CA GLY A 367 -3.35 -14.47 -27.61
C GLY A 367 -4.69 -15.17 -27.38
N SER A 368 -5.23 -15.17 -26.16
CA SER A 368 -6.51 -15.83 -25.89
C SER A 368 -7.70 -15.03 -26.42
N CYS A 369 -8.75 -15.75 -26.79
CA CYS A 369 -10.04 -15.17 -27.12
C CYS A 369 -11.07 -15.47 -26.02
N ILE A 370 -11.89 -14.50 -25.72
CA ILE A 370 -12.94 -14.56 -24.71
C ILE A 370 -14.28 -14.44 -25.42
N GLN A 371 -15.18 -15.39 -25.18
CA GLN A 371 -16.57 -15.27 -25.58
C GLN A 371 -17.42 -14.78 -24.42
N VAL A 372 -18.16 -13.70 -24.67
CA VAL A 372 -19.18 -13.13 -23.77
C VAL A 372 -20.53 -13.43 -24.37
N GLN A 373 -21.35 -14.25 -23.69
CA GLN A 373 -22.66 -14.63 -24.20
C GLN A 373 -23.76 -14.27 -23.20
N VAL A 374 -24.82 -13.63 -23.69
CA VAL A 374 -26.03 -13.36 -22.91
C VAL A 374 -27.19 -14.22 -23.40
N ILE A 375 -27.83 -14.96 -22.50
CA ILE A 375 -28.88 -15.93 -22.82
C ILE A 375 -30.03 -15.77 -21.81
N PRO A 376 -31.30 -15.68 -22.25
CA PRO A 376 -32.44 -15.80 -21.35
C PRO A 376 -32.53 -17.21 -20.75
N ALA A 377 -32.79 -17.30 -19.45
CA ALA A 377 -32.83 -18.55 -18.69
C ALA A 377 -33.96 -18.51 -17.66
N GLY A 378 -35.20 -18.71 -18.13
CA GLY A 378 -36.39 -18.67 -17.28
C GLY A 378 -36.70 -17.25 -16.78
N ASP A 379 -36.72 -17.07 -15.46
CA ASP A 379 -36.92 -15.79 -14.77
C ASP A 379 -35.62 -14.99 -14.59
N GLN A 380 -34.52 -15.47 -15.16
CA GLN A 380 -33.20 -14.87 -15.05
C GLN A 380 -32.56 -14.69 -16.42
N LEU A 381 -31.61 -13.77 -16.48
CA LEU A 381 -30.68 -13.63 -17.59
C LEU A 381 -29.34 -14.23 -17.21
N LYS A 382 -28.79 -15.07 -18.09
CA LYS A 382 -27.50 -15.71 -17.92
C LYS A 382 -26.46 -15.00 -18.79
N LEU A 383 -25.47 -14.37 -18.16
CA LEU A 383 -24.27 -13.85 -18.80
C LEU A 383 -23.12 -14.85 -18.56
N GLN A 384 -22.46 -15.30 -19.63
CA GLN A 384 -21.39 -16.30 -19.56
C GLN A 384 -20.10 -15.73 -20.15
N LEU A 385 -18.99 -15.93 -19.44
CA LEU A 385 -17.63 -15.64 -19.90
C LEU A 385 -16.88 -16.96 -20.02
N SER A 386 -16.34 -17.24 -21.20
CA SER A 386 -15.56 -18.46 -21.45
C SER A 386 -14.39 -18.19 -22.38
N PRO A 387 -13.21 -18.80 -22.14
CA PRO A 387 -12.14 -18.78 -23.13
C PRO A 387 -12.55 -19.60 -24.37
N GLN A 388 -12.12 -19.17 -25.55
CA GLN A 388 -12.20 -19.96 -26.78
C GLN A 388 -10.85 -20.57 -27.10
N ILE A 389 -10.86 -21.87 -27.37
CA ILE A 389 -9.67 -22.71 -27.55
C ILE A 389 -9.05 -22.50 -28.95
N ASP A 390 -9.85 -22.12 -29.95
CA ASP A 390 -9.47 -22.23 -31.35
C ASP A 390 -8.87 -20.95 -31.97
N CYS A 391 -8.59 -19.90 -31.19
CA CYS A 391 -8.21 -18.63 -31.80
C CYS A 391 -6.78 -18.57 -32.36
N GLN A 392 -5.82 -19.38 -31.91
CA GLN A 392 -4.56 -19.62 -32.61
C GLN A 392 -3.96 -20.99 -32.23
N ASN A 393 -3.67 -21.82 -33.25
CA ASN A 393 -2.81 -23.00 -33.15
C ASN A 393 -1.44 -22.59 -32.59
N ASN A 394 -1.23 -22.70 -31.28
CA ASN A 394 0.10 -22.72 -30.72
C ASN A 394 0.17 -23.79 -29.64
N ASN A 395 0.92 -24.85 -29.96
CA ASN A 395 1.41 -25.87 -29.03
C ASN A 395 2.40 -25.26 -28.01
N GLN A 396 2.06 -24.11 -27.41
CA GLN A 396 2.82 -23.53 -26.32
C GLN A 396 2.19 -24.01 -25.01
N THR A 397 3.03 -24.53 -24.13
CA THR A 397 2.63 -24.88 -22.77
C THR A 397 2.31 -23.57 -22.04
N ILE A 398 1.04 -23.20 -22.07
CA ILE A 398 0.56 -21.99 -21.42
C ILE A 398 0.41 -22.30 -19.93
N ASN A 399 1.35 -21.80 -19.14
CA ASN A 399 1.20 -21.80 -17.69
C ASN A 399 0.28 -20.65 -17.28
N PRO A 400 -0.82 -20.92 -16.54
CA PRO A 400 -1.66 -19.88 -16.00
C PRO A 400 -0.88 -19.02 -15.00
N PRO A 401 -1.22 -17.72 -14.86
CA PRO A 401 -0.53 -16.84 -13.93
C PRO A 401 -0.69 -17.31 -12.48
N ILE A 402 0.40 -17.24 -11.70
CA ILE A 402 0.43 -17.64 -10.29
C ILE A 402 -0.37 -16.61 -9.49
N ARG A 403 -1.29 -17.07 -8.64
CA ARG A 403 -2.05 -16.21 -7.74
C ARG A 403 -1.96 -16.71 -6.31
N LYS A 404 -1.70 -15.81 -5.38
CA LYS A 404 -1.63 -16.08 -3.94
C LYS A 404 -2.78 -15.36 -3.26
N SER A 405 -3.44 -16.02 -2.31
CA SER A 405 -4.42 -15.34 -1.46
C SER A 405 -3.70 -14.29 -0.63
N LEU A 406 -4.26 -13.09 -0.54
CA LEU A 406 -3.79 -12.01 0.31
C LEU A 406 -4.92 -11.63 1.27
N GLY A 407 -4.81 -12.08 2.51
CA GLY A 407 -5.91 -12.01 3.47
C GLY A 407 -7.15 -12.76 2.98
N GLN A 408 -8.32 -12.33 3.47
CA GLN A 408 -9.60 -13.00 3.22
C GLN A 408 -10.28 -12.58 1.90
N LEU A 409 -9.98 -11.39 1.37
CA LEU A 409 -10.74 -10.81 0.26
C LEU A 409 -9.96 -10.62 -1.02
N LEU A 410 -8.63 -10.71 -0.97
CA LEU A 410 -7.78 -10.33 -2.09
C LEU A 410 -7.00 -11.52 -2.64
N MET A 411 -6.60 -11.37 -3.89
CA MET A 411 -5.62 -12.19 -4.60
C MET A 411 -4.50 -11.28 -5.07
N PHE A 412 -3.27 -11.77 -4.90
CA PHE A 412 -2.06 -11.11 -5.36
C PHE A 412 -1.42 -11.93 -6.47
N GLN A 413 -1.06 -11.25 -7.56
CA GLN A 413 -0.29 -11.82 -8.67
C GLN A 413 1.16 -11.30 -8.60
N PRO A 414 2.13 -12.14 -8.19
CA PRO A 414 3.51 -11.69 -7.96
C PRO A 414 4.20 -11.11 -9.18
N GLU A 415 3.89 -11.64 -10.38
CA GLU A 415 4.57 -11.26 -11.62
C GLU A 415 4.20 -9.85 -12.07
N THR A 416 2.99 -9.40 -11.74
CA THR A 416 2.45 -8.10 -12.17
C THR A 416 2.24 -7.13 -11.02
N GLY A 417 2.48 -7.56 -9.77
CA GLY A 417 2.17 -6.78 -8.57
C GLY A 417 0.67 -6.50 -8.37
N THR A 418 -0.20 -7.15 -9.15
CA THR A 418 -1.61 -6.78 -9.24
C THR A 418 -2.43 -7.38 -8.07
N ILE A 419 -3.29 -6.56 -7.45
CA ILE A 419 -4.15 -6.96 -6.32
C ILE A 419 -5.63 -6.94 -6.71
N SER A 420 -6.27 -8.08 -6.87
CA SER A 420 -7.70 -8.17 -7.21
C SER A 420 -8.52 -8.74 -6.07
N LEU A 421 -9.84 -8.63 -6.14
CA LEU A 421 -10.72 -9.42 -5.28
C LEU A 421 -10.56 -10.91 -5.57
N ASN A 422 -10.71 -11.73 -4.53
CA ASN A 422 -10.87 -13.15 -4.70
C ASN A 422 -12.30 -13.50 -5.14
N MET A 423 -12.49 -14.77 -5.53
CA MET A 423 -13.75 -15.21 -6.08
C MET A 423 -14.89 -15.23 -5.04
N ALA A 424 -14.58 -15.43 -3.76
CA ALA A 424 -15.57 -15.40 -2.69
C ALA A 424 -16.15 -14.00 -2.50
N ALA A 425 -15.29 -12.98 -2.37
CA ALA A 425 -15.68 -11.58 -2.29
C ALA A 425 -16.45 -11.13 -3.54
N THR A 426 -16.00 -11.55 -4.72
CA THR A 426 -16.69 -11.24 -5.99
C THR A 426 -18.09 -11.86 -6.02
N LYS A 427 -18.28 -13.09 -5.53
CA LYS A 427 -19.61 -13.71 -5.39
C LYS A 427 -20.51 -12.94 -4.43
N HIS A 428 -19.99 -12.49 -3.28
CA HIS A 428 -20.75 -11.68 -2.32
C HIS A 428 -21.18 -10.33 -2.92
N LEU A 429 -20.32 -9.69 -3.71
CA LEU A 429 -20.68 -8.48 -4.46
C LEU A 429 -21.83 -8.73 -5.43
N PHE A 430 -21.77 -9.81 -6.22
CA PHE A 430 -22.88 -10.17 -7.11
C PHE A 430 -24.18 -10.41 -6.34
N GLN A 431 -24.12 -11.11 -5.21
CA GLN A 431 -25.29 -11.32 -4.34
C GLN A 431 -25.85 -10.00 -3.82
N ALA A 432 -25.00 -9.08 -3.40
CA ALA A 432 -25.41 -7.77 -2.89
C ALA A 432 -26.10 -6.88 -3.93
N ILE A 433 -25.84 -7.10 -5.22
CA ILE A 433 -26.50 -6.40 -6.34
C ILE A 433 -27.65 -7.20 -6.98
N GLY A 434 -28.13 -8.24 -6.29
CA GLY A 434 -29.25 -9.08 -6.74
C GLY A 434 -28.88 -10.17 -7.76
N GLY A 435 -27.60 -10.29 -8.13
CA GLY A 435 -27.09 -11.30 -9.03
C GLY A 435 -26.53 -12.54 -8.33
N LYS A 436 -26.11 -13.52 -9.13
CA LYS A 436 -25.41 -14.72 -8.65
C LYS A 436 -24.29 -15.09 -9.59
N LEU A 437 -23.08 -15.24 -9.05
CA LEU A 437 -21.92 -15.71 -9.80
C LEU A 437 -21.63 -17.18 -9.51
N ILE A 438 -21.51 -17.97 -10.58
CA ILE A 438 -21.08 -19.37 -10.55
C ILE A 438 -19.79 -19.49 -11.34
N VAL A 439 -18.83 -20.22 -10.77
CA VAL A 439 -17.56 -20.55 -11.41
C VAL A 439 -17.54 -22.05 -11.66
N ARG A 440 -17.27 -22.46 -12.90
CA ARG A 440 -17.09 -23.85 -13.28
C ARG A 440 -15.75 -24.03 -13.98
N GLN A 441 -15.04 -25.09 -13.65
CA GLN A 441 -13.86 -25.50 -14.40
C GLN A 441 -14.26 -26.63 -15.34
N ARG A 442 -14.03 -26.47 -16.65
CA ARG A 442 -14.34 -27.51 -17.65
C ARG A 442 -13.18 -28.47 -17.84
N HIS A 443 -11.95 -27.96 -17.97
CA HIS A 443 -10.69 -28.71 -18.09
C HIS A 443 -9.57 -28.02 -17.32
N GLN A 444 -8.37 -28.62 -17.23
CA GLN A 444 -7.21 -27.98 -16.60
C GLN A 444 -6.99 -26.60 -17.23
N ASN A 445 -7.27 -25.55 -16.44
CA ASN A 445 -7.12 -24.12 -16.75
C ASN A 445 -8.24 -23.43 -17.55
N GLU A 446 -9.36 -24.10 -17.85
CA GLU A 446 -10.52 -23.44 -18.47
C GLU A 446 -11.59 -23.09 -17.46
N GLU A 447 -11.51 -21.86 -16.96
CA GLU A 447 -12.51 -21.27 -16.07
C GLU A 447 -13.66 -20.66 -16.88
N VAL A 448 -14.87 -21.10 -16.59
CA VAL A 448 -16.11 -20.54 -17.14
C VAL A 448 -16.84 -19.81 -16.01
N LEU A 449 -17.03 -18.52 -16.19
CA LEU A 449 -17.77 -17.66 -15.26
C LEU A 449 -19.20 -17.50 -15.77
N THR A 450 -20.18 -17.68 -14.90
CA THR A 450 -21.60 -17.52 -15.24
C THR A 450 -22.28 -16.64 -14.21
N ILE A 451 -22.80 -15.50 -14.67
CA ILE A 451 -23.58 -14.55 -13.89
C ILE A 451 -25.06 -14.77 -14.21
N PHE A 452 -25.87 -14.81 -13.17
CA PHE A 452 -27.33 -14.82 -13.27
C PHE A 452 -27.87 -13.50 -12.70
N LEU A 453 -28.71 -12.83 -13.46
CA LEU A 453 -29.39 -11.60 -13.06
C LEU A 453 -30.91 -11.83 -13.12
N PRO A 454 -31.68 -11.54 -12.06
CA PRO A 454 -33.13 -11.68 -12.09
C PRO A 454 -33.75 -10.71 -13.07
N LEU A 455 -34.72 -11.19 -13.85
CA LEU A 455 -35.50 -10.34 -14.74
C LEU A 455 -36.49 -9.50 -13.93
N GLU A 456 -36.81 -8.31 -14.43
CA GLU A 456 -37.95 -7.57 -13.92
C GLU A 456 -39.24 -8.33 -14.26
N ILE A 457 -39.95 -8.80 -13.24
CA ILE A 457 -41.27 -9.40 -13.43
C ILE A 457 -42.25 -8.26 -13.68
N SER A 458 -42.44 -7.88 -14.94
CA SER A 458 -43.56 -7.03 -15.33
C SER A 458 -44.86 -7.70 -14.86
N GLY A 459 -45.57 -7.06 -13.92
CA GLY A 459 -46.82 -7.56 -13.39
C GLY A 459 -47.79 -7.91 -14.52
N LYS A 460 -48.23 -9.17 -14.53
CA LYS A 460 -49.31 -9.78 -15.32
C LYS A 460 -50.09 -8.81 -16.23
N GLN A 461 -50.06 -9.07 -17.54
CA GLN A 461 -51.27 -8.93 -18.35
C GLN A 461 -52.41 -9.61 -17.59
N LYS A 462 -53.36 -8.81 -17.09
CA LYS A 462 -54.71 -9.31 -16.80
C LYS A 462 -55.25 -9.84 -18.12
N VAL A 463 -55.11 -11.15 -18.33
CA VAL A 463 -55.98 -11.89 -19.23
C VAL A 463 -57.38 -11.75 -18.65
N GLY A 464 -58.11 -10.75 -19.15
CA GLY A 464 -59.53 -10.61 -18.91
C GLY A 464 -60.23 -11.79 -19.55
N VAL A 465 -60.61 -12.78 -18.74
CA VAL A 465 -61.73 -13.64 -19.08
C VAL A 465 -62.97 -12.76 -18.94
N LYS A 466 -63.57 -12.41 -20.07
CA LYS A 466 -65.01 -12.21 -20.20
C LYS A 466 -65.43 -12.54 -21.62
#